data_AF-A0A9D9BLA9-F1
#
_entry.id   AF-A0A9D9BLA9-F1
#
_cell.length_a   1.000
_cell.length_b   1.000
_cell.length_c   1.000
_cell.angle_alpha   90.00
_cell.angle_beta   90.00
_cell.angle_gamma   90.00
#
_symmetry.space_group_name_H-M   'P 1'
#
loop_
_entity.id
_entity.type
_entity.pdbx_description
1 polymer ?
#
loop_
_entity_poly.entity_id
_entity_poly.type
_entity_poly.pdbx_seq_one_letter_code
_entity_poly.pdbx_strand_id
1 'polypeptide(L)'
;MRIVRFIIFFYALTLGSSVLHAQNDFAKLERNVNVRAQGLNHYLNASKDTLILKSDAIINKLYTINMRYQRELDMAVNQNTIKVPLNKLSKGRHVVVAVQSPIRIVFVVQILQDYEFLLAMREEKLAVKDKK
;
A
#
# COMPACT_ATOMS: atom_id res chain seq x y z
N MET A 1 -5.06 43.25 -33.66
CA MET A 1 -3.99 42.65 -32.82
C MET A 1 -4.45 42.13 -31.45
N ARG A 2 -5.48 42.69 -30.80
CA ARG A 2 -5.98 42.21 -29.48
C ARG A 2 -6.54 40.78 -29.52
N ILE A 3 -7.35 40.46 -30.51
CA ILE A 3 -8.01 39.14 -30.64
C ILE A 3 -6.99 38.00 -30.87
N VAL A 4 -5.98 38.23 -31.71
CA VAL A 4 -4.93 37.23 -31.98
C VAL A 4 -4.12 36.89 -30.72
N ARG A 5 -3.87 37.89 -29.84
CA ARG A 5 -3.21 37.65 -28.55
C ARG A 5 -4.05 36.80 -27.60
N PHE A 6 -5.38 36.97 -27.59
CA PHE A 6 -6.28 36.12 -26.82
C PHE A 6 -6.30 34.67 -27.32
N ILE A 7 -6.25 34.47 -28.64
CA ILE A 7 -6.19 33.13 -29.25
C ILE A 7 -4.87 32.42 -28.90
N ILE A 8 -3.74 33.13 -29.00
CA ILE A 8 -2.42 32.58 -28.63
C ILE A 8 -2.37 32.22 -27.13
N PHE A 9 -2.95 33.06 -26.26
CA PHE A 9 -3.02 32.80 -24.83
C PHE A 9 -3.87 31.56 -24.51
N PHE A 10 -5.01 31.38 -25.20
CA PHE A 10 -5.85 30.20 -25.04
C PHE A 10 -5.16 28.92 -25.56
N TYR A 11 -4.42 29.01 -26.66
CA TYR A 11 -3.68 27.88 -27.22
C TYR A 11 -2.56 27.41 -26.27
N ALA A 12 -1.83 28.36 -25.67
CA ALA A 12 -0.76 28.07 -24.70
C ALA A 12 -1.26 27.37 -23.43
N LEU A 13 -2.52 27.60 -23.02
CA LEU A 13 -3.10 27.01 -21.81
C LEU A 13 -3.45 25.51 -21.96
N THR A 14 -3.59 25.02 -23.20
CA THR A 14 -4.00 23.63 -23.47
C THR A 14 -2.84 22.63 -23.60
N LEU A 15 -1.58 23.10 -23.65
CA LEU A 15 -0.39 22.25 -23.82
C LEU A 15 0.10 21.59 -22.52
N GLY A 16 -0.58 21.82 -21.39
CA GLY A 16 -0.12 21.42 -20.05
C GLY A 16 -0.77 20.18 -19.44
N SER A 17 -1.55 19.39 -20.19
CA SER A 17 -2.16 18.17 -19.64
C SER A 17 -1.13 17.04 -19.56
N SER A 18 -0.45 16.95 -18.42
CA SER A 18 0.36 15.79 -18.06
C SER A 18 -0.55 14.57 -17.95
N VAL A 19 -0.21 13.51 -18.71
CA VAL A 19 -0.84 12.20 -18.57
C VAL A 19 -0.47 11.67 -17.18
N LEU A 20 -1.39 11.75 -16.23
CA LEU A 20 -1.25 11.07 -14.95
C LEU A 20 -1.32 9.58 -15.22
N HIS A 21 -0.15 8.94 -15.37
CA HIS A 21 -0.05 7.50 -15.28
C HIS A 21 -0.44 7.08 -13.87
N ALA A 22 -1.67 6.63 -13.70
CA ALA A 22 -2.07 5.91 -12.50
C ALA A 22 -1.21 4.64 -12.43
N GLN A 23 -0.14 4.69 -11.63
CA GLN A 23 0.65 3.50 -11.32
C GLN A 23 -0.31 2.52 -10.63
N ASN A 24 -0.49 1.34 -11.22
CA ASN A 24 -1.34 0.32 -10.64
C ASN A 24 -0.75 -0.11 -9.29
N ASP A 25 -1.43 0.24 -8.19
CA ASP A 25 -1.01 -0.12 -6.85
C ASP A 25 -1.07 -1.65 -6.67
N PHE A 26 -0.03 -2.23 -6.05
CA PHE A 26 -0.03 -3.66 -5.71
C PHE A 26 -1.06 -3.98 -4.61
N ALA A 27 -1.14 -3.12 -3.59
CA ALA A 27 -2.07 -3.27 -2.49
C ALA A 27 -2.61 -1.93 -2.01
N LYS A 28 -3.79 -1.98 -1.39
CA LYS A 28 -4.47 -0.85 -0.74
C LYS A 28 -4.63 -1.14 0.75
N LEU A 29 -4.46 -0.10 1.57
CA LEU A 29 -4.62 -0.17 3.02
C LEU A 29 -5.85 0.62 3.46
N GLU A 30 -6.78 -0.06 4.11
CA GLU A 30 -7.91 0.57 4.80
C GLU A 30 -7.51 0.75 6.28
N ARG A 31 -7.24 1.99 6.67
CA ARG A 31 -6.72 2.28 8.00
C ARG A 31 -7.77 2.05 9.09
N ASN A 32 -7.32 1.61 10.26
CA ASN A 32 -8.16 1.61 11.46
C ASN A 32 -8.41 3.05 11.92
N VAL A 33 -9.68 3.44 12.07
CA VAL A 33 -10.11 4.77 12.51
C VAL A 33 -10.46 4.85 14.00
N ASN A 34 -10.38 3.74 14.73
CA ASN A 34 -10.67 3.67 16.16
C ASN A 34 -9.59 4.41 16.97
N VAL A 35 -10.02 5.40 17.75
CA VAL A 35 -9.12 6.20 18.61
C VAL A 35 -8.35 5.35 19.62
N ARG A 36 -8.89 4.20 20.06
CA ARG A 36 -8.19 3.28 20.97
C ARG A 36 -7.06 2.50 20.31
N ALA A 37 -6.98 2.51 18.98
CA ALA A 37 -5.95 1.84 18.20
C ALA A 37 -4.83 2.80 17.72
N GLN A 38 -4.84 4.06 18.16
CA GLN A 38 -3.88 5.09 17.71
C GLN A 38 -2.41 4.72 17.96
N GLY A 39 -2.13 3.90 18.96
CA GLY A 39 -0.78 3.41 19.26
C GLY A 39 -0.23 2.40 18.23
N LEU A 40 -1.01 1.98 17.22
CA LEU A 40 -0.54 1.14 16.11
C LEU A 40 -0.59 1.89 14.78
N ASN A 41 0.54 2.46 14.40
CA ASN A 41 0.74 3.06 13.09
C ASN A 41 0.97 1.97 12.04
N HIS A 42 0.21 2.05 10.94
CA HIS A 42 0.26 1.08 9.85
C HIS A 42 0.24 1.82 8.50
N TYR A 43 1.18 1.47 7.64
CA TYR A 43 1.30 2.07 6.31
C TYR A 43 1.98 1.12 5.33
N LEU A 44 1.76 1.34 4.05
CA LEU A 44 2.44 0.62 2.98
C LEU A 44 3.72 1.33 2.58
N ASN A 45 4.74 0.58 2.16
CA ASN A 45 5.94 1.16 1.55
C ASN A 45 5.62 1.81 0.18
N ALA A 46 6.63 2.40 -0.46
CA ALA A 46 6.45 3.12 -1.73
C ALA A 46 5.91 2.24 -2.87
N SER A 47 6.35 0.98 -2.97
CA SER A 47 5.87 -0.01 -3.96
C SER A 47 4.57 -0.70 -3.57
N LYS A 48 4.00 -0.38 -2.41
CA LYS A 48 2.79 -1.00 -1.86
C LYS A 48 2.87 -2.51 -1.63
N ASP A 49 4.05 -3.13 -1.73
CA ASP A 49 4.28 -4.58 -1.60
C ASP A 49 4.66 -5.01 -0.17
N THR A 50 4.86 -4.06 0.74
CA THR A 50 5.19 -4.33 2.14
C THR A 50 4.32 -3.49 3.08
N LEU A 51 3.67 -4.16 4.03
CA LEU A 51 2.99 -3.53 5.16
C LEU A 51 3.99 -3.29 6.28
N ILE A 52 4.05 -2.05 6.78
CA ILE A 52 4.91 -1.65 7.89
C ILE A 52 4.02 -1.33 9.08
N LEU A 53 4.29 -2.00 10.20
CA LEU A 53 3.62 -1.76 11.47
C LEU A 53 4.63 -1.18 12.45
N LYS A 54 4.25 -0.09 13.11
CA LYS A 54 5.00 0.56 14.19
C LYS A 54 4.05 0.79 15.34
N SER A 55 4.45 0.35 16.52
CA SER A 55 3.57 0.30 17.67
C SER A 55 4.26 0.81 18.92
N ASP A 56 3.52 1.57 19.72
CA ASP A 56 3.96 2.03 21.04
C ASP A 56 4.02 0.86 22.04
N ALA A 57 3.19 -0.18 21.83
CA ALA A 57 3.17 -1.42 22.59
C ALA A 57 3.75 -2.61 21.80
N ILE A 58 4.14 -3.69 22.48
CA ILE A 58 4.63 -4.92 21.83
C ILE A 58 3.50 -5.56 21.02
N ILE A 59 3.75 -5.80 19.73
CA ILE A 59 2.89 -6.64 18.90
C ILE A 59 3.28 -8.09 19.19
N ASN A 60 2.45 -8.82 19.93
CA ASN A 60 2.73 -10.21 20.30
C ASN A 60 2.54 -11.15 19.11
N LYS A 61 1.47 -10.95 18.34
CA LYS A 61 1.06 -11.82 17.24
C LYS A 61 0.46 -11.00 16.11
N LEU A 62 0.69 -11.45 14.88
CA LEU A 62 0.08 -10.89 13.70
C LEU A 62 -0.48 -12.02 12.84
N TYR A 63 -1.73 -11.89 12.42
CA TYR A 63 -2.33 -12.84 11.48
C TYR A 63 -3.29 -12.15 10.52
N THR A 64 -3.55 -12.80 9.38
CA THR A 64 -4.55 -12.37 8.40
C THR A 64 -5.66 -13.39 8.27
N ILE A 65 -6.83 -12.94 7.84
CA ILE A 65 -7.96 -13.79 7.44
C ILE A 65 -8.44 -13.29 6.09
N ASN A 66 -8.41 -14.15 5.08
CA ASN A 66 -8.92 -13.82 3.75
C ASN A 66 -10.46 -14.01 3.66
N MET A 67 -11.05 -13.65 2.53
CA MET A 67 -12.50 -13.81 2.29
C MET A 67 -12.97 -15.27 2.24
N ARG A 68 -12.04 -16.23 2.20
CA ARG A 68 -12.30 -17.69 2.29
C ARG A 68 -12.06 -18.23 3.71
N TYR A 69 -11.94 -17.34 4.70
CA TYR A 69 -11.66 -17.67 6.11
C TYR A 69 -10.32 -18.37 6.37
N GLN A 70 -9.39 -18.34 5.42
CA GLN A 70 -8.06 -18.94 5.57
C GLN A 70 -7.08 -17.93 6.18
N ARG A 71 -6.18 -18.45 7.02
CA ARG A 71 -5.04 -17.69 7.56
C ARG A 71 -3.81 -17.93 6.71
N GLU A 72 -3.50 -16.96 5.86
CA GLU A 72 -2.32 -17.02 4.99
C GLU A 72 -1.06 -16.45 5.68
N LEU A 73 -1.27 -15.59 6.67
CA LEU A 73 -0.26 -15.13 7.61
C LEU A 73 -0.71 -15.48 9.03
N ASP A 74 0.13 -16.16 9.79
CA ASP A 74 -0.05 -16.37 11.23
C ASP A 74 1.35 -16.49 11.86
N MET A 75 1.79 -15.44 12.56
CA MET A 75 3.14 -15.38 13.11
C MET A 75 3.17 -14.76 14.51
N ALA A 76 4.01 -15.33 15.38
CA ALA A 76 4.45 -14.67 16.60
C ALA A 76 5.50 -13.61 16.24
N VAL A 77 5.36 -12.41 16.78
CA VAL A 77 6.19 -11.25 16.43
C VAL A 77 7.03 -10.82 17.62
N ASN A 78 6.39 -10.50 18.75
CA ASN A 78 7.00 -9.97 19.97
C ASN A 78 7.94 -8.78 19.73
N GLN A 79 7.52 -7.84 18.87
CA GLN A 79 8.30 -6.65 18.50
C GLN A 79 7.38 -5.42 18.40
N ASN A 80 7.93 -4.23 18.58
CA ASN A 80 7.22 -2.96 18.39
C ASN A 80 7.16 -2.53 16.92
N THR A 81 8.06 -3.03 16.08
CA THR A 81 8.10 -2.71 14.64
C THR A 81 8.26 -3.99 13.83
N ILE A 82 7.44 -4.15 12.80
CA ILE A 82 7.52 -5.28 11.88
C ILE A 82 7.25 -4.83 10.44
N LYS A 83 7.94 -5.46 9.50
CA LYS A 83 7.69 -5.34 8.06
C LYS A 83 7.16 -6.67 7.56
N VAL A 84 6.03 -6.63 6.87
CA VAL A 84 5.30 -7.81 6.39
C VAL A 84 5.23 -7.74 4.88
N PRO A 85 5.97 -8.58 4.16
CA PRO A 85 5.81 -8.73 2.72
C PRO A 85 4.40 -9.19 2.39
N LEU A 86 3.73 -8.49 1.48
CA LEU A 86 2.35 -8.78 1.07
C LEU A 86 2.28 -9.73 -0.14
N ASN A 87 3.43 -10.05 -0.74
CA ASN A 87 3.54 -10.89 -1.93
C ASN A 87 3.15 -12.37 -1.72
N LYS A 88 3.03 -12.81 -0.47
CA LYS A 88 2.60 -14.18 -0.13
C LYS A 88 1.10 -14.30 0.12
N LEU A 89 0.39 -13.17 0.10
CA LEU A 89 -1.05 -13.13 0.32
C LEU A 89 -1.78 -13.25 -1.01
N SER A 90 -2.91 -13.94 -1.02
CA SER A 90 -3.73 -14.11 -2.22
C SER A 90 -4.39 -12.80 -2.63
N LYS A 91 -4.75 -12.68 -3.91
CA LYS A 91 -5.50 -11.51 -4.38
C LYS A 91 -6.84 -11.39 -3.66
N GLY A 92 -7.17 -10.18 -3.20
CA GLY A 92 -8.43 -9.89 -2.52
C GLY A 92 -8.26 -9.19 -1.17
N ARG A 93 -9.35 -9.15 -0.39
CA ARG A 93 -9.36 -8.50 0.93
C ARG A 93 -8.87 -9.44 2.01
N HIS A 94 -8.04 -8.90 2.89
CA HIS A 94 -7.56 -9.57 4.09
C HIS A 94 -7.80 -8.71 5.32
N VAL A 95 -8.50 -9.30 6.29
CA VAL A 95 -8.59 -8.73 7.62
C VAL A 95 -7.28 -9.03 8.33
N VAL A 96 -6.55 -8.00 8.69
CA VAL A 96 -5.30 -8.09 9.45
C VAL A 96 -5.62 -7.86 10.93
N VAL A 97 -5.12 -8.74 11.78
CA VAL A 97 -5.27 -8.63 13.23
C VAL A 97 -3.90 -8.58 13.90
N ALA A 98 -3.58 -7.43 14.46
CA ALA A 98 -2.43 -7.23 15.33
C ALA A 98 -2.85 -7.41 16.79
N VAL A 99 -2.21 -8.35 17.48
CA VAL A 99 -2.47 -8.65 18.89
C VAL A 99 -1.43 -7.94 19.75
N GLN A 100 -1.91 -7.08 20.63
CA GLN A 100 -1.17 -6.49 21.74
C GLN A 100 -1.88 -6.98 23.01
N SER A 101 -1.20 -7.25 24.13
CA SER A 101 -1.94 -7.60 25.36
C SER A 101 -2.46 -6.32 26.04
N PRO A 102 -3.77 -6.15 26.31
CA PRO A 102 -4.91 -7.04 26.05
C PRO A 102 -5.74 -6.72 24.78
N ILE A 103 -5.26 -5.82 23.93
CA ILE A 103 -6.01 -5.23 22.80
C ILE A 103 -5.74 -5.96 21.47
N ARG A 104 -6.81 -6.23 20.71
CA ARG A 104 -6.69 -6.69 19.32
C ARG A 104 -7.09 -5.55 18.38
N ILE A 105 -6.16 -5.16 17.52
CA ILE A 105 -6.35 -4.08 16.54
C ILE A 105 -6.58 -4.72 15.17
N VAL A 106 -7.69 -4.36 14.53
CA VAL A 106 -8.15 -4.95 13.27
C VAL A 106 -8.17 -3.89 12.18
N PHE A 107 -7.62 -4.19 11.01
CA PHE A 107 -7.68 -3.32 9.83
C PHE A 107 -7.66 -4.19 8.57
N VAL A 108 -7.79 -3.57 7.39
CA VAL A 108 -7.87 -4.33 6.13
C VAL A 108 -6.74 -3.95 5.20
N VAL A 109 -6.14 -4.97 4.59
CA VAL A 109 -5.27 -4.84 3.43
C VAL A 109 -5.94 -5.55 2.26
N GLN A 110 -6.03 -4.86 1.13
CA GLN A 110 -6.55 -5.44 -0.11
C GLN A 110 -5.40 -5.61 -1.10
N ILE A 111 -5.14 -6.86 -1.49
CA ILE A 111 -4.20 -7.21 -2.55
C ILE A 111 -4.92 -7.06 -3.90
N LEU A 112 -4.39 -6.18 -4.74
CA LEU A 112 -5.01 -5.79 -6.02
C LEU A 112 -4.41 -6.56 -7.21
N GLN A 113 -3.14 -6.92 -7.09
CA GLN A 113 -2.35 -7.53 -8.16
C GLN A 113 -1.67 -8.81 -7.69
N ASP A 114 -1.36 -9.68 -8.64
CA ASP A 114 -0.65 -10.94 -8.37
C ASP A 114 0.86 -10.70 -8.31
N TYR A 115 1.61 -11.70 -7.82
CA TYR A 115 3.07 -11.58 -7.66
C TYR A 115 3.81 -11.30 -8.98
N GLU A 116 3.36 -11.86 -10.09
CA GLU A 116 3.94 -11.64 -11.43
C GLU A 116 3.97 -10.14 -11.80
N PHE A 117 2.96 -9.38 -11.39
CA PHE A 117 2.94 -7.93 -11.59
C PHE A 117 4.08 -7.22 -10.86
N LEU A 118 4.45 -7.69 -9.66
CA LEU A 118 5.60 -7.13 -8.93
C LEU A 118 6.93 -7.42 -9.61
N LEU A 119 7.07 -8.58 -10.25
CA LEU A 119 8.26 -8.94 -11.01
C LEU A 119 8.43 -8.02 -12.22
N ALA A 120 7.37 -7.86 -13.02
CA ALA A 120 7.36 -6.96 -14.18
C ALA A 120 7.69 -5.50 -13.79
N MET A 121 7.10 -4.99 -12.71
CA MET A 121 7.41 -3.63 -12.21
C MET A 121 8.87 -3.45 -11.78
N ARG A 122 9.48 -4.48 -11.20
CA ARG A 122 10.89 -4.42 -10.78
C ARG A 122 11.81 -4.42 -11.99
N GLU A 123 11.54 -5.26 -12.98
CA GLU A 123 12.30 -5.32 -14.23
C GLU A 123 12.24 -3.97 -14.98
N GLU A 124 11.06 -3.36 -15.10
CA GLU A 124 10.91 -2.04 -15.73
C GLU A 124 11.74 -0.97 -15.00
N LYS A 125 11.68 -0.93 -13.66
CA LYS A 125 12.46 0.04 -12.88
C LYS A 125 13.97 -0.16 -13.02
N LEU A 126 14.44 -1.40 -13.14
CA LEU A 126 15.86 -1.71 -13.35
C LEU A 126 16.29 -1.24 -14.76
N ALA A 127 15.50 -1.55 -15.79
CA ALA A 127 15.76 -1.14 -17.16
C ALA A 127 15.79 0.39 -17.36
N VAL A 128 15.01 1.14 -16.57
CA VAL A 128 15.05 2.61 -16.57
C VAL A 128 16.28 3.16 -15.83
N LYS A 129 16.74 2.47 -14.78
CA LYS A 129 17.93 2.87 -14.02
C LYS A 129 19.20 2.72 -14.85
N ASP A 130 19.29 1.69 -15.69
CA ASP A 130 20.46 1.43 -16.54
C ASP A 130 20.57 2.40 -17.74
N LYS A 131 19.51 3.16 -18.02
CA LYS A 131 19.47 4.17 -19.10
C LYS A 131 19.75 5.62 -18.62
N LYS A 132 20.13 5.80 -17.36
CA LYS A 132 20.50 7.10 -16.77
C LYS A 132 21.95 7.10 -16.34
#